data_AF-A0A349LL27-F1
#
_entry.id   AF-A0A349LL27-F1
#
_cell.length_a   1.000
_cell.length_b   1.000
_cell.length_c   1.000
_cell.angle_alpha   90.00
_cell.angle_beta   90.00
_cell.angle_gamma   90.00
#
_symmetry.space_group_name_H-M   'P 1'
#
loop_
_entity.id
_entity.type
_entity.pdbx_description
1 polymer ?
#
loop_
_entity_poly.entity_id
_entity_poly.type
_entity_poly.pdbx_seq_one_letter_code
_entity_poly.pdbx_strand_id
1 'polypeptide(L)' 'GWMIVSGDKEMVRDYIEGLNMLASMRLCANVPGQYAIQTALGGYQSINDLVSEGGRLAKQRDLAWQLITDIP' A
#
# COMPACT_ATOMS: atom_id res chain seq x y z
N GLY A 1 -6.48 1.14 1.36
CA GLY A 1 -5.73 0.68 0.18
C GLY A 1 -6.67 0.54 -1.00
N TRP A 2 -6.15 0.11 -2.15
CA TRP A 2 -6.92 -0.11 -3.37
C TRP A 2 -6.45 -1.39 -4.06
N MET A 3 -7.28 -1.92 -4.96
CA MET A 3 -6.90 -2.97 -5.91
C MET A 3 -7.18 -2.49 -7.32
N ILE A 4 -6.45 -3.01 -8.31
CA ILE A 4 -6.67 -2.70 -9.73
C ILE A 4 -6.75 -4.03 -10.47
N VAL A 5 -7.85 -4.24 -11.20
CA VAL A 5 -7.98 -5.35 -12.16
C VAL A 5 -7.36 -4.91 -13.49
N SER A 6 -6.31 -5.59 -13.93
CA SER A 6 -5.56 -5.30 -15.17
C SER A 6 -5.55 -6.52 -16.11
N GLY A 7 -5.23 -6.29 -17.39
CA GLY A 7 -5.28 -7.32 -18.44
C GLY A 7 -6.59 -7.33 -19.23
N ASP A 8 -6.82 -8.40 -20.00
CA ASP A 8 -8.07 -8.62 -20.73
C ASP A 8 -9.22 -8.93 -19.76
N LYS A 9 -10.22 -8.04 -19.75
CA LYS A 9 -11.34 -8.08 -18.80
C LYS A 9 -12.56 -8.80 -19.35
N GLU A 10 -12.59 -9.12 -20.65
CA GLU A 10 -13.76 -9.74 -21.27
C GLU A 10 -14.02 -11.14 -20.70
N MET A 11 -12.95 -11.90 -20.47
CA MET A 11 -13.03 -13.27 -19.93
C MET A 11 -13.38 -13.34 -18.43
N VAL A 12 -13.36 -12.22 -17.70
CA VAL A 12 -13.51 -12.19 -16.23
C VAL A 12 -14.68 -11.31 -15.76
N ARG A 13 -15.67 -11.06 -16.62
CA ARG A 13 -16.84 -10.22 -16.30
C ARG A 13 -17.58 -10.69 -15.04
N ASP A 14 -17.86 -11.99 -14.92
CA ASP A 14 -18.58 -12.55 -13.77
C ASP A 14 -17.78 -12.41 -12.47
N TYR A 15 -16.45 -12.49 -12.57
CA TYR A 15 -15.57 -12.29 -11.44
C TYR A 15 -15.59 -10.82 -10.95
N ILE A 16 -15.57 -9.85 -11.88
CA ILE A 16 -15.70 -8.43 -11.54
C ILE A 16 -17.07 -8.14 -10.89
N GLU A 17 -18.14 -8.78 -11.37
CA GLU A 17 -19.46 -8.66 -10.75
C GLU A 17 -19.48 -9.18 -9.32
N GLY A 18 -18.85 -10.34 -9.07
CA GLY A 18 -18.64 -10.87 -7.73
C GLY A 18 -17.89 -9.89 -6.81
N LEU A 19 -16.84 -9.24 -7.33
CA LEU A 19 -16.10 -8.21 -6.59
C LEU A 19 -16.97 -7.00 -6.25
N ASN A 20 -17.77 -6.51 -7.21
CA ASN A 20 -18.70 -5.39 -6.99
C ASN A 20 -19.76 -5.73 -5.94
N MET A 21 -20.31 -6.94 -5.98
CA MET A 21 -21.26 -7.43 -5.00
C MET A 21 -20.66 -7.41 -3.59
N LEU A 22 -19.46 -7.97 -3.42
CA LEU A 22 -18.77 -8.00 -2.13
C LEU A 22 -18.40 -6.59 -1.63
N ALA A 23 -17.93 -5.70 -2.51
CA ALA A 23 -17.60 -4.32 -2.15
C ALA A 23 -18.82 -3.54 -1.67
N SER A 24 -19.99 -3.79 -2.27
CA SER A 24 -21.25 -3.10 -1.97
C SER A 24 -21.86 -3.54 -0.63
N MET A 25 -21.58 -4.76 -0.16
CA MET A 25 -22.08 -5.27 1.13
C MET A 25 -21.68 -4.40 2.33
N ARG A 26 -20.57 -3.66 2.25
CA ARG A 26 -20.08 -2.74 3.29
C ARG A 26 -20.38 -1.27 2.99
N LEU A 27 -21.23 -0.97 2.00
CA LEU A 27 -21.53 0.37 1.46
C LEU A 27 -20.31 1.08 0.83
N CYS A 28 -19.27 1.37 1.62
CA CYS A 28 -18.03 1.97 1.13
C CYS A 28 -16.85 1.80 2.11
N ALA A 29 -15.64 2.03 1.61
CA ALA A 29 -14.46 2.28 2.45
C ALA A 29 -14.55 3.67 3.11
N ASN A 30 -13.76 3.90 4.16
CA ASN A 30 -13.72 5.20 4.87
C ASN A 30 -13.51 6.37 3.89
N VAL A 31 -14.50 7.26 3.76
CA VAL A 31 -14.49 8.37 2.78
C VAL A 31 -13.41 9.41 3.08
N PRO A 32 -13.22 9.90 4.33
CA PRO A 32 -12.17 10.87 4.62
C PRO A 32 -10.77 10.39 4.21
N GLY A 33 -10.46 9.11 4.41
CA GLY A 33 -9.19 8.51 4.04
C GLY A 33 -8.96 8.42 2.52
N GLN A 34 -10.02 8.44 1.71
CA GLN A 34 -9.88 8.44 0.24
C GLN A 34 -9.32 9.77 -0.27
N TYR A 35 -9.59 10.90 0.40
CA TYR A 35 -9.03 12.21 0.02
C TYR A 35 -7.51 12.27 0.17
N ALA A 36 -6.93 11.48 1.08
CA ALA A 36 -5.48 11.43 1.26
C ALA A 36 -4.75 10.77 0.07
N ILE A 37 -5.43 9.98 -0.76
CA ILE A 37 -4.80 9.21 -1.84
C ILE A 37 -4.13 10.12 -2.86
N GLN A 38 -4.80 11.18 -3.31
CA GLN A 38 -4.25 12.09 -4.32
C GLN A 38 -2.98 12.78 -3.81
N THR A 39 -3.00 13.27 -2.57
CA THR A 39 -1.85 13.92 -1.95
C THR A 39 -0.71 12.93 -1.67
N ALA A 40 -1.02 11.68 -1.34
CA ALA A 40 0.00 10.65 -1.12
C ALA A 40 0.68 10.21 -2.42
N LEU A 41 -0.06 10.10 -3.51
CA LEU A 41 0.47 9.73 -4.83
C LEU A 41 1.17 10.88 -5.55
N GLY A 42 0.76 12.12 -5.29
CA GLY A 42 1.35 13.33 -5.85
C GLY A 42 2.35 14.00 -4.93
N GLY A 43 3.05 15.02 -5.45
CA GLY A 43 3.88 15.90 -4.63
C GLY A 43 5.12 15.22 -4.02
N TYR A 44 5.55 15.75 -2.86
CA TYR A 44 6.78 15.33 -2.20
C TYR A 44 6.64 13.97 -1.51
N GLN A 45 7.52 13.04 -1.89
CA GLN A 45 7.53 11.69 -1.36
C GLN A 45 8.39 11.60 -0.10
N SER A 46 7.82 11.97 1.05
CA SER A 46 8.53 12.00 2.36
C SER A 46 9.08 10.65 2.83
N ILE A 47 8.55 9.55 2.28
CA ILE A 47 9.09 8.21 2.55
C ILE A 47 10.55 8.09 2.14
N ASN A 48 10.98 8.82 1.10
CA ASN A 48 12.36 8.78 0.61
C ASN A 48 13.37 9.21 1.67
N ASP A 49 13.05 10.23 2.48
CA ASP A 49 13.92 10.70 3.56
C ASP A 49 14.05 9.69 4.71
N LEU A 50 13.01 8.88 4.90
CA LEU A 50 12.98 7.89 5.97
C LEU A 50 13.77 6.64 5.62
N VAL A 51 13.81 6.27 4.33
CA VAL A 51 14.45 5.04 3.83
C VAL A 51 15.81 5.27 3.17
N SER A 52 16.19 6.52 2.92
CA SER A 52 17.52 6.89 2.41
C SER A 52 18.63 6.55 3.40
N GLU A 53 19.88 6.62 2.92
CA GLU A 53 21.04 6.47 3.78
C GLU A 53 21.03 7.51 4.91
N GLY A 54 21.19 7.04 6.15
CA GLY A 54 21.06 7.89 7.34
C GLY A 54 19.63 8.15 7.81
N GLY A 55 18.63 7.78 7.01
CA GLY A 55 17.20 7.84 7.33
C GLY A 55 16.83 6.94 8.51
N ARG A 56 15.77 7.33 9.24
CA ARG A 56 15.39 6.64 10.50
C ARG A 56 15.03 5.18 10.27
N LEU A 57 14.24 4.86 9.24
CA LEU A 57 13.80 3.49 8.97
C LEU A 57 14.96 2.63 8.47
N ALA A 58 15.87 3.19 7.67
CA ALA A 58 17.09 2.51 7.26
C ALA A 58 17.95 2.12 8.46
N LYS A 59 18.25 3.08 9.36
CA LYS A 59 19.03 2.83 10.59
C LYS A 59 18.38 1.79 11.49
N GLN A 60 17.07 1.86 11.68
CA GLN A 60 16.33 0.91 12.52
C GLN A 60 16.36 -0.50 11.94
N ARG A 61 16.19 -0.65 10.61
CA ARG A 61 16.32 -1.92 9.90
C ARG A 61 17.73 -2.49 10.06
N ASP A 62 18.75 -1.69 9.81
CA ASP A 62 20.14 -2.15 9.79
C ASP A 62 20.61 -2.58 11.19
N LEU A 63 20.24 -1.82 12.23
CA LEU A 63 20.52 -2.18 13.62
C LEU A 63 19.81 -3.48 14.02
N ALA A 64 18.52 -3.62 13.71
CA ALA A 64 17.77 -4.82 14.02
C ALA A 64 18.36 -6.05 13.32
N TRP A 65 18.75 -5.90 12.06
CA TRP A 65 19.43 -6.95 11.29
C TRP A 65 20.77 -7.36 11.92
N GLN A 66 21.61 -6.39 12.28
CA GLN A 66 22.90 -6.66 12.94
C GLN A 66 22.71 -7.44 14.24
N LEU A 67 21.87 -6.94 15.14
CA LEU A 67 21.66 -7.56 16.44
C LEU A 67 21.08 -8.98 16.36
N ILE A 68 20.22 -9.26 15.38
CA ILE A 68 19.70 -10.62 15.14
C ILE A 68 20.80 -11.54 14.60
N THR A 69 21.64 -11.02 13.70
CA THR A 69 22.74 -11.80 13.08
C THR A 69 23.85 -12.13 14.08
N ASP A 70 24.06 -11.27 15.07
CA ASP A 70 25.07 -11.44 16.11
C ASP A 70 24.65 -12.40 17.24
N ILE A 71 23.42 -12.94 17.19
CA ILE A 71 22.98 -13.96 18.16
C ILE A 71 23.72 -15.29 17.86
N PRO A 72 24.46 -15.85 18.85
CA PRO A 72 25.24 -17.09 18.67
C PRO A 72 24.42 -18.33 18.30
#